data_AF-A0A4U0URP3-F1
#
_entry.id   AF-A0A4U0URP3-F1
#
_cell.length_a   1.000
_cell.length_b   1.000
_cell.length_c   1.000
_cell.angle_alpha   90.00
_cell.angle_beta   90.00
_cell.angle_gamma   90.00
#
_symmetry.space_group_name_H-M   'P 1'
#
loop_
_entity.id
_entity.type
_entity.pdbx_description
1 polymer ?
#
loop_
_entity_poly.entity_id
_entity_poly.type
_entity_poly.pdbx_seq_one_letter_code
_entity_poly.pdbx_strand_id
1 'polypeptide(L)'
;MTLPIALEDDHSHHHDILDIDGRPAKRVRFDSDSLLTKDVGTKDGASLVRKHPLRVRPSGNALTSPVNLKSACGLFASVPDELLVQLLETLDARDLLRFGASCRALHAFTRNEELWRALFVEPFILTAPVKAWPVYKTWSTEQLVEKYAGTCFRAESVDWPLSTYVDYMTNSQDESPLYLFDRSFVEKMHLTVSSQLDEQADYWPPTCFGSDLFNVLGDQRPDHRWLIVGPERSGSTFHKDPNATSAWNAVLKGSKYWIMFPSSPSIPPPPGVYVSDDQGEVTSPLSIAEWLLGFHAEARQTPGCVEGICSEGEVLHVPSGWYHLVLNLEPSIAITQNFIPRRRVGAALQFLRDQKQNISGFSDDVEDPYALFVARLQEHNPELLQEGMNELDRLSKGGRGRWEELTKPTVTEEVDDEPSGFFFGFGGDDEEEEEVP
;
A
#
# COMPACT_ATOMS: atom_id res chain seq x y z
N MET A 1 3.48 -24.19 1.36
CA MET A 1 3.63 -23.57 2.70
C MET A 1 5.00 -23.95 3.25
N THR A 2 5.85 -22.98 3.60
CA THR A 2 7.21 -23.25 4.11
C THR A 2 7.43 -22.43 5.39
N LEU A 3 7.36 -23.06 6.57
CA LEU A 3 7.16 -22.46 7.93
C LEU A 3 8.10 -22.94 9.07
N PRO A 4 8.50 -22.15 10.06
CA PRO A 4 9.93 -22.16 10.32
C PRO A 4 10.53 -22.82 11.58
N ILE A 5 11.87 -22.86 11.63
CA ILE A 5 12.76 -23.70 12.44
C ILE A 5 14.02 -22.92 12.82
N ALA A 6 14.47 -23.05 14.07
CA ALA A 6 15.66 -22.38 14.60
C ALA A 6 16.94 -23.24 14.45
N LEU A 7 18.11 -22.58 14.55
CA LEU A 7 19.42 -23.23 14.77
C LEU A 7 19.68 -23.39 16.27
N GLU A 8 20.42 -24.44 16.65
CA GLU A 8 20.82 -24.76 18.03
C GLU A 8 21.56 -23.62 18.76
N ASP A 9 21.44 -23.68 20.07
CA ASP A 9 21.71 -22.67 21.08
C ASP A 9 23.18 -22.26 21.26
N ASP A 10 23.39 -20.98 21.56
CA ASP A 10 24.45 -20.56 22.47
C ASP A 10 23.78 -20.22 23.81
N HIS A 11 23.63 -21.26 24.65
CA HIS A 11 23.07 -21.17 26.00
C HIS A 11 24.13 -20.77 27.06
N SER A 12 25.25 -20.18 26.65
CA SER A 12 26.30 -19.76 27.56
C SER A 12 26.79 -18.38 27.20
N HIS A 13 26.11 -17.35 27.71
CA HIS A 13 26.66 -16.06 28.19
C HIS A 13 25.52 -15.04 28.21
N HIS A 14 24.98 -14.80 29.40
CA HIS A 14 24.64 -13.48 29.96
C HIS A 14 23.60 -13.66 31.06
N HIS A 15 24.08 -14.16 32.20
CA HIS A 15 23.35 -14.13 33.46
C HIS A 15 23.37 -12.75 34.14
N ASP A 16 23.90 -11.71 33.47
CA ASP A 16 24.18 -10.40 34.09
C ASP A 16 23.56 -9.22 33.33
N ILE A 17 22.23 -9.18 33.10
CA ILE A 17 21.52 -7.89 32.91
C ILE A 17 20.06 -8.04 33.41
N LEU A 18 19.89 -8.33 34.69
CA LEU A 18 18.64 -8.03 35.40
C LEU A 18 18.98 -7.29 36.69
N ASP A 19 19.42 -6.03 36.53
CA ASP A 19 19.24 -5.05 37.59
C ASP A 19 18.06 -4.16 37.18
N ILE A 20 17.03 -4.24 38.02
CA ILE A 20 15.79 -3.48 37.91
C ILE A 20 16.10 -2.09 38.47
N ASP A 21 16.28 -1.10 37.60
CA ASP A 21 16.03 0.29 37.95
C ASP A 21 15.53 1.08 36.73
N GLY A 22 14.37 1.70 36.90
CA GLY A 22 13.54 2.23 35.83
C GLY A 22 14.15 3.44 35.10
N ARG A 23 14.64 3.23 33.88
CA ARG A 23 14.77 4.20 32.78
C ARG A 23 14.67 3.45 31.43
N PRO A 24 14.04 4.01 30.38
CA PRO A 24 14.02 3.35 29.07
C PRO A 24 15.44 3.28 28.50
N ALA A 25 15.93 2.06 28.27
CA ALA A 25 17.26 1.82 27.73
C ALA A 25 17.38 2.40 26.30
N LYS A 26 18.47 3.13 26.05
CA LYS A 26 18.82 3.68 24.74
C LYS A 26 18.83 2.58 23.67
N ARG A 27 18.26 2.90 22.51
CA ARG A 27 18.28 2.11 21.26
C ARG A 27 19.72 1.61 20.99
N VAL A 28 19.93 0.29 21.03
CA VAL A 28 21.22 -0.30 20.66
C VAL A 28 21.36 -0.18 19.14
N ARG A 29 22.41 0.51 18.68
CA ARG A 29 22.79 0.62 17.27
C ARG A 29 23.35 -0.74 16.84
N PHE A 30 22.71 -1.40 15.88
CA PHE A 30 23.28 -2.59 15.24
C PHE A 30 24.14 -2.14 14.07
N ASP A 31 25.45 -2.39 14.18
CA ASP A 31 26.42 -2.19 13.13
C ASP A 31 26.31 -3.36 12.13
N SER A 32 26.04 -3.05 10.85
CA SER A 32 25.75 -4.05 9.81
C SER A 32 26.95 -4.93 9.44
N ASP A 33 28.16 -4.55 9.87
CA ASP A 33 29.40 -5.18 9.40
C ASP A 33 29.89 -6.35 10.26
N SER A 34 29.26 -6.65 11.41
CA SER A 34 29.75 -7.71 12.31
C SER A 34 29.17 -9.12 12.08
N LEU A 35 28.25 -9.30 11.13
CA LEU A 35 27.59 -10.59 10.87
C LEU A 35 28.35 -11.53 9.93
N LEU A 36 29.60 -11.21 9.57
CA LEU A 36 30.50 -12.04 8.76
C LEU A 36 31.43 -12.87 9.66
N THR A 37 30.90 -13.77 10.48
CA THR A 37 31.73 -14.85 11.05
C THR A 37 31.85 -15.99 10.03
N LYS A 38 33.09 -16.23 9.60
CA LYS A 38 33.49 -17.41 8.82
C LYS A 38 33.27 -18.65 9.67
N ASP A 39 32.47 -19.60 9.16
CA ASP A 39 32.54 -20.98 9.61
C ASP A 39 33.34 -21.83 8.61
N VAL A 40 34.20 -22.65 9.19
CA VAL A 40 35.14 -23.55 8.52
C VAL A 40 34.43 -24.88 8.29
N GLY A 41 34.25 -25.26 7.04
CA GLY A 41 34.06 -26.66 6.63
C GLY A 41 32.65 -27.06 6.20
N THR A 42 32.33 -26.87 4.93
CA THR A 42 32.15 -27.95 3.95
C THR A 42 32.14 -27.32 2.56
N LYS A 43 32.85 -27.92 1.62
CA LYS A 43 33.02 -27.40 0.26
C LYS A 43 31.72 -27.56 -0.54
N ASP A 44 31.51 -26.57 -1.40
CA ASP A 44 30.56 -26.50 -2.53
C ASP A 44 29.08 -26.19 -2.22
N GLY A 45 28.68 -24.94 -2.51
CA GLY A 45 27.28 -24.52 -2.65
C GLY A 45 26.99 -23.13 -2.06
N ALA A 46 27.05 -22.09 -2.89
CA ALA A 46 26.63 -20.74 -2.51
C ALA A 46 25.12 -20.70 -2.20
N SER A 47 24.74 -20.59 -0.93
CA SER A 47 23.35 -20.36 -0.53
C SER A 47 23.01 -18.87 -0.60
N LEU A 48 22.40 -18.45 -1.71
CA LEU A 48 21.83 -17.10 -1.97
C LEU A 48 20.62 -16.73 -1.10
N VAL A 49 20.29 -17.52 -0.06
CA VAL A 49 19.12 -17.29 0.77
C VAL A 49 19.43 -16.24 1.84
N ARG A 50 18.80 -15.06 1.76
CA ARG A 50 18.83 -14.06 2.84
C ARG A 50 18.37 -14.72 4.14
N LYS A 51 19.24 -14.72 5.17
CA LYS A 51 18.89 -15.25 6.49
C LYS A 51 17.81 -14.37 7.11
N HIS A 52 16.72 -14.97 7.58
CA HIS A 52 15.70 -14.23 8.34
C HIS A 52 16.37 -13.54 9.54
N PRO A 53 16.02 -12.28 9.86
CA PRO A 53 16.69 -11.49 10.91
C PRO A 53 16.68 -12.16 12.30
N LEU A 54 15.68 -13.00 12.56
CA LEU A 54 15.60 -13.82 13.78
C LEU A 54 16.21 -15.23 13.66
N ARG A 55 16.94 -15.52 12.58
CA ARG A 55 17.54 -16.84 12.25
C ARG A 55 16.52 -17.99 12.17
N VAL A 56 15.35 -17.66 11.65
CA VAL A 56 14.18 -18.54 11.51
C VAL A 56 14.16 -19.10 10.07
N ARG A 57 14.11 -20.42 9.89
CA ARG A 57 14.21 -21.13 8.57
C ARG A 57 12.93 -21.84 8.19
N PRO A 58 12.47 -21.94 6.93
CA PRO A 58 11.18 -22.58 6.59
C PRO A 58 11.01 -24.08 6.95
N SER A 59 9.78 -24.62 6.91
CA SER A 59 9.37 -25.97 7.48
C SER A 59 9.97 -27.13 6.76
N GLY A 60 10.34 -26.94 5.50
CA GLY A 60 11.11 -27.93 4.76
C GLY A 60 12.43 -28.31 5.46
N ASN A 61 12.91 -27.50 6.41
CA ASN A 61 14.09 -27.82 7.21
C ASN A 61 13.76 -28.69 8.45
N ALA A 62 12.51 -29.14 8.63
CA ALA A 62 12.07 -29.90 9.82
C ALA A 62 12.79 -31.22 9.92
N LEU A 63 13.10 -31.80 8.77
CA LEU A 63 13.79 -33.08 8.68
C LEU A 63 15.24 -33.02 9.22
N THR A 64 15.85 -31.83 9.22
CA THR A 64 17.26 -31.64 9.56
C THR A 64 17.47 -30.76 10.77
N SER A 65 16.40 -30.40 11.49
CA SER A 65 16.50 -29.57 12.67
C SER A 65 16.02 -30.26 13.93
N PRO A 66 16.78 -30.13 15.04
CA PRO A 66 16.40 -30.67 16.33
C PRO A 66 15.30 -29.86 17.02
N VAL A 67 15.01 -28.62 16.58
CA VAL A 67 14.10 -27.69 17.28
C VAL A 67 13.02 -27.13 16.36
N ASN A 68 11.77 -27.38 16.71
CA ASN A 68 10.61 -26.72 16.09
C ASN A 68 10.23 -25.47 16.87
N LEU A 69 10.31 -24.30 16.24
CA LEU A 69 10.04 -23.01 16.88
C LEU A 69 8.58 -22.86 17.32
N LYS A 70 7.65 -23.61 16.71
CA LYS A 70 6.23 -23.61 17.09
C LYS A 70 5.99 -24.05 18.54
N SER A 71 6.84 -24.91 19.11
CA SER A 71 6.71 -25.28 20.53
C SER A 71 6.86 -24.08 21.48
N ALA A 72 7.52 -23.01 21.02
CA ALA A 72 7.74 -21.77 21.78
C ALA A 72 6.62 -20.72 21.63
N CYS A 73 5.47 -21.03 20.99
CA CYS A 73 4.31 -20.12 20.98
C CYS A 73 3.29 -20.37 22.11
N GLY A 74 3.67 -21.12 23.15
CA GLY A 74 2.83 -21.32 24.34
C GLY A 74 1.56 -22.10 24.01
N LEU A 75 0.40 -21.63 24.46
CA LEU A 75 -0.89 -22.30 24.19
C LEU A 75 -1.19 -22.42 22.68
N PHE A 76 -0.69 -21.48 21.86
CA PHE A 76 -0.84 -21.51 20.41
C PHE A 76 -0.04 -22.64 19.74
N ALA A 77 0.86 -23.31 20.46
CA ALA A 77 1.60 -24.46 19.92
C ALA A 77 0.66 -25.62 19.54
N SER A 78 -0.50 -25.69 20.21
CA SER A 78 -1.56 -26.67 19.95
C SER A 78 -2.44 -26.33 18.75
N VAL A 79 -2.40 -25.09 18.26
CA VAL A 79 -3.22 -24.63 17.14
C VAL A 79 -2.54 -24.99 15.82
N PRO A 80 -3.21 -25.66 14.87
CA PRO A 80 -2.68 -25.86 13.51
C PRO A 80 -2.23 -24.55 12.85
N ASP A 81 -1.18 -24.61 12.03
CA ASP A 81 -0.59 -23.40 11.45
C ASP A 81 -1.59 -22.64 10.57
N GLU A 82 -2.42 -23.39 9.85
CA GLU A 82 -3.48 -22.88 8.98
C GLU A 82 -4.53 -22.09 9.78
N LEU A 83 -4.98 -22.63 10.91
CA LEU A 83 -5.95 -21.97 11.79
C LEU A 83 -5.33 -20.77 12.50
N LEU A 84 -4.04 -20.83 12.83
CA LEU A 84 -3.33 -19.69 13.39
C LEU A 84 -3.22 -18.56 12.36
N VAL A 85 -2.90 -18.86 11.09
CA VAL A 85 -2.88 -17.85 10.02
C VAL A 85 -4.26 -17.25 9.79
N GLN A 86 -5.33 -18.05 9.72
CA GLN A 86 -6.70 -17.55 9.60
C GLN A 86 -7.11 -16.65 10.78
N LEU A 87 -6.71 -16.99 12.00
CA LEU A 87 -6.91 -16.12 13.15
C LEU A 87 -6.16 -14.78 12.97
N LEU A 88 -4.90 -14.84 12.52
CA LEU A 88 -4.10 -13.64 12.28
C LEU A 88 -4.68 -12.76 11.17
N GLU A 89 -5.33 -13.32 10.16
CA GLU A 89 -6.02 -12.56 9.10
C GLU A 89 -7.17 -11.71 9.65
N THR A 90 -7.73 -12.05 10.82
CA THR A 90 -8.77 -11.24 11.48
C THR A 90 -8.23 -10.07 12.31
N LEU A 91 -6.91 -9.98 12.50
CA LEU A 91 -6.28 -8.97 13.35
C LEU A 91 -5.84 -7.74 12.54
N ASP A 92 -6.01 -6.57 13.13
CA ASP A 92 -5.50 -5.32 12.54
C ASP A 92 -3.96 -5.23 12.64
N ALA A 93 -3.37 -4.24 11.96
CA ALA A 93 -1.92 -4.04 11.96
C ALA A 93 -1.34 -3.87 13.38
N ARG A 94 -2.07 -3.22 14.30
CA ARG A 94 -1.58 -2.95 15.67
C ARG A 94 -1.58 -4.24 16.49
N ASP A 95 -2.61 -5.04 16.37
CA ASP A 95 -2.76 -6.29 17.09
C ASP A 95 -1.85 -7.37 16.50
N LEU A 96 -1.62 -7.40 15.19
CA LEU A 96 -0.56 -8.21 14.57
C LEU A 96 0.82 -7.86 15.11
N LEU A 97 1.16 -6.57 15.26
CA LEU A 97 2.44 -6.15 15.84
C LEU A 97 2.57 -6.57 17.30
N ARG A 98 1.52 -6.40 18.10
CA ARG A 98 1.51 -6.80 19.52
C ARG A 98 1.60 -8.32 19.67
N PHE A 99 0.84 -9.05 18.88
CA PHE A 99 0.85 -10.51 18.87
C PHE A 99 2.22 -11.03 18.43
N GLY A 100 2.82 -10.43 17.41
CA GLY A 100 4.17 -10.74 16.92
C GLY A 100 5.29 -10.33 17.88
N ALA A 101 5.05 -9.43 18.82
CA ALA A 101 6.01 -9.06 19.85
C ALA A 101 6.05 -10.06 21.02
N SER A 102 5.09 -10.98 21.12
CA SER A 102 4.97 -11.90 22.27
C SER A 102 6.02 -13.01 22.28
N CYS A 103 6.40 -13.56 21.11
CA CYS A 103 7.50 -14.50 21.00
C CYS A 103 8.05 -14.59 19.57
N ARG A 104 9.24 -15.19 19.41
CA ARG A 104 9.91 -15.32 18.09
C ARG A 104 9.11 -16.15 17.09
N ALA A 105 8.37 -17.15 17.55
CA ALA A 105 7.52 -17.97 16.69
C ALA A 105 6.37 -17.14 16.10
N LEU A 106 5.62 -16.45 16.97
CA LEU A 106 4.51 -15.59 16.57
C LEU A 106 4.99 -14.36 15.79
N HIS A 107 6.21 -13.88 16.07
CA HIS A 107 6.85 -12.87 15.23
C HIS A 107 7.02 -13.33 13.78
N ALA A 108 7.38 -14.60 13.57
CA ALA A 108 7.51 -15.13 12.22
C ALA A 108 6.15 -15.31 11.54
N PHE A 109 5.14 -15.79 12.27
CA PHE A 109 3.78 -15.94 11.74
C PHE A 109 3.15 -14.60 11.36
N THR A 110 3.23 -13.60 12.25
CA THR A 110 2.66 -12.26 12.01
C THR A 110 3.39 -11.50 10.91
N ARG A 111 4.60 -11.91 10.53
CA ARG A 111 5.35 -11.35 9.40
C ARG A 111 5.08 -12.06 8.07
N ASN A 112 4.13 -12.99 8.02
CA ASN A 112 3.67 -13.57 6.77
C ASN A 112 3.22 -12.45 5.81
N GLU A 113 3.77 -12.45 4.60
CA GLU A 113 3.53 -11.42 3.60
C GLU A 113 2.05 -11.28 3.22
N GLU A 114 1.27 -12.36 3.28
CA GLU A 114 -0.16 -12.35 2.92
C GLU A 114 -1.00 -11.55 3.92
N LEU A 115 -0.65 -11.61 5.22
CA LEU A 115 -1.31 -10.80 6.27
C LEU A 115 -1.14 -9.30 6.00
N TRP A 116 0.09 -8.90 5.67
CA TRP A 116 0.38 -7.51 5.34
C TRP A 116 -0.16 -7.13 3.96
N ARG A 117 -0.28 -8.08 3.03
CA ARG A 117 -0.86 -7.83 1.72
C ARG A 117 -2.30 -7.34 1.85
N ALA A 118 -3.12 -7.94 2.69
CA ALA A 118 -4.47 -7.45 2.96
C ALA A 118 -4.44 -5.99 3.50
N LEU A 119 -3.54 -5.72 4.45
CA LEU A 119 -3.39 -4.38 5.05
C LEU A 119 -2.92 -3.29 4.07
N PHE A 120 -2.17 -3.62 3.02
CA PHE A 120 -1.75 -2.67 1.98
C PHE A 120 -2.67 -2.63 0.76
N VAL A 121 -3.67 -3.51 0.70
CA VAL A 121 -4.69 -3.52 -0.37
C VAL A 121 -5.92 -2.70 0.03
N GLU A 122 -6.12 -2.46 1.32
CA GLU A 122 -7.23 -1.65 1.84
C GLU A 122 -6.78 -0.25 2.31
N PRO A 123 -7.68 0.76 2.26
CA PRO A 123 -7.43 2.08 2.83
C PRO A 123 -7.30 2.00 4.35
N PHE A 124 -6.40 2.81 4.92
CA PHE A 124 -6.24 2.93 6.37
C PHE A 124 -5.74 4.31 6.77
N ILE A 125 -5.92 4.66 8.05
CA ILE A 125 -5.46 5.93 8.61
C ILE A 125 -4.30 5.70 9.59
N LEU A 126 -3.22 6.46 9.42
CA LEU A 126 -2.13 6.56 10.38
C LEU A 126 -2.31 7.82 11.23
N THR A 127 -2.23 7.68 12.54
CA THR A 127 -2.59 8.76 13.48
C THR A 127 -1.41 9.49 14.10
N ALA A 128 -0.17 9.08 13.76
CA ALA A 128 1.05 9.51 14.42
C ALA A 128 2.12 10.18 13.53
N PRO A 129 2.39 9.73 12.27
CA PRO A 129 3.59 10.15 11.54
C PRO A 129 3.77 11.65 11.36
N VAL A 130 2.70 12.36 10.99
CA VAL A 130 2.74 13.78 10.61
C VAL A 130 3.01 14.70 11.79
N LYS A 131 2.67 14.28 13.00
CA LYS A 131 2.85 15.10 14.22
C LYS A 131 4.31 15.41 14.52
N ALA A 132 5.24 14.65 13.94
CA ALA A 132 6.68 14.90 14.05
C ALA A 132 7.17 16.03 13.11
N TRP A 133 6.49 16.27 11.98
CA TRP A 133 6.95 17.17 10.94
C TRP A 133 7.03 18.63 11.42
N PRO A 134 8.09 19.38 11.09
CA PRO A 134 8.15 20.82 11.33
C PRO A 134 6.99 21.60 10.69
N VAL A 135 6.58 21.27 9.46
CA VAL A 135 5.45 21.96 8.80
C VAL A 135 4.12 21.77 9.53
N TYR A 136 3.86 20.59 10.10
CA TYR A 136 2.64 20.34 10.89
C TYR A 136 2.52 21.28 12.10
N LYS A 137 3.66 21.61 12.72
CA LYS A 137 3.73 22.46 13.91
C LYS A 137 3.65 23.95 13.58
N THR A 138 3.97 24.34 12.35
CA THR A 138 4.24 25.73 11.98
C THR A 138 3.35 26.27 10.86
N TRP A 139 2.58 25.42 10.18
CA TRP A 139 1.67 25.88 9.14
C TRP A 139 0.29 26.15 9.70
N SER A 140 -0.22 27.31 9.34
CA SER A 140 -1.61 27.75 9.41
C SER A 140 -1.85 28.65 8.20
N THR A 141 -3.11 28.95 7.88
CA THR A 141 -3.43 29.85 6.77
C THR A 141 -2.75 31.21 6.97
N GLU A 142 -2.78 31.74 8.19
CA GLU A 142 -2.20 33.03 8.55
C GLU A 142 -0.67 33.03 8.38
N GLN A 143 0.00 31.99 8.88
CA GLN A 143 1.46 31.86 8.77
C GLN A 143 1.91 31.66 7.32
N LEU A 144 1.13 30.93 6.52
CA LEU A 144 1.43 30.75 5.11
C LEU A 144 1.28 32.07 4.34
N VAL A 145 0.23 32.85 4.61
CA VAL A 145 0.06 34.18 4.01
C VAL A 145 1.18 35.13 4.43
N GLU A 146 1.55 35.17 5.72
CA GLU A 146 2.63 36.02 6.21
C GLU A 146 3.94 35.80 5.43
N LYS A 147 4.27 34.53 5.14
CA LYS A 147 5.54 34.17 4.50
C LYS A 147 5.46 34.12 2.96
N TYR A 148 4.31 33.78 2.40
CA TYR A 148 4.16 33.42 0.98
C TYR A 148 3.01 34.15 0.27
N ALA A 149 2.50 35.26 0.82
CA ALA A 149 1.40 36.04 0.24
C ALA A 149 1.53 36.28 -1.28
N GLY A 150 2.71 36.69 -1.74
CA GLY A 150 2.99 36.99 -3.14
C GLY A 150 3.35 35.79 -4.01
N THR A 151 3.53 34.60 -3.44
CA THR A 151 3.89 33.39 -4.19
C THR A 151 2.66 32.86 -4.92
N CYS A 152 2.78 32.63 -6.23
CA CYS A 152 1.68 32.09 -7.03
C CYS A 152 1.55 30.57 -6.90
N PHE A 153 0.37 30.10 -6.56
CA PHE A 153 0.01 28.69 -6.52
C PHE A 153 -1.11 28.37 -7.50
N ARG A 154 -1.09 27.14 -8.03
CA ARG A 154 -2.12 26.58 -8.88
C ARG A 154 -3.37 26.27 -8.04
N ALA A 155 -4.49 26.90 -8.38
CA ALA A 155 -5.81 26.56 -7.90
C ALA A 155 -6.68 26.18 -9.10
N GLU A 156 -6.88 24.87 -9.28
CA GLU A 156 -7.51 24.28 -10.46
C GLU A 156 -6.93 24.83 -11.78
N SER A 157 -7.65 25.72 -12.48
CA SER A 157 -7.25 26.25 -13.77
C SER A 157 -6.48 27.58 -13.70
N VAL A 158 -6.28 28.17 -12.52
CA VAL A 158 -5.65 29.49 -12.36
C VAL A 158 -4.38 29.44 -11.50
N ASP A 159 -3.42 30.33 -11.76
CA ASP A 159 -2.27 30.57 -10.88
C ASP A 159 -2.47 31.92 -10.18
N TRP A 160 -2.65 31.90 -8.86
CA TRP A 160 -2.91 33.12 -8.07
C TRP A 160 -1.90 33.28 -6.94
N PRO A 161 -1.54 34.54 -6.57
CA PRO A 161 -0.87 34.81 -5.31
C PRO A 161 -1.63 34.18 -4.15
N LEU A 162 -0.91 33.59 -3.20
CA LEU A 162 -1.54 32.93 -2.05
C LEU A 162 -2.51 33.84 -1.30
N SER A 163 -2.17 35.12 -1.13
CA SER A 163 -3.07 36.08 -0.47
C SER A 163 -4.40 36.22 -1.20
N THR A 164 -4.37 36.27 -2.54
CA THR A 164 -5.59 36.34 -3.36
C THR A 164 -6.44 35.08 -3.22
N TYR A 165 -5.82 33.90 -3.22
CA TYR A 165 -6.53 32.64 -3.00
C TYR A 165 -7.14 32.56 -1.59
N VAL A 166 -6.41 32.99 -0.56
CA VAL A 166 -6.90 33.02 0.82
C VAL A 166 -8.06 34.00 1.00
N ASP A 167 -7.98 35.18 0.39
CA ASP A 167 -9.07 36.15 0.36
C ASP A 167 -10.31 35.55 -0.32
N TYR A 168 -10.14 34.84 -1.44
CA TYR A 168 -11.22 34.12 -2.12
C TYR A 168 -11.85 33.05 -1.21
N MET A 169 -11.06 32.13 -0.66
CA MET A 169 -11.61 31.01 0.12
C MET A 169 -12.32 31.46 1.40
N THR A 170 -11.94 32.61 1.95
CA THR A 170 -12.53 33.17 3.19
C THR A 170 -13.86 33.88 2.91
N ASN A 171 -14.05 34.39 1.69
CA ASN A 171 -15.21 35.20 1.32
C ASN A 171 -16.15 34.53 0.29
N SER A 172 -15.83 33.31 -0.16
CA SER A 172 -16.63 32.57 -1.13
C SER A 172 -17.81 31.83 -0.50
N GLN A 173 -18.92 31.78 -1.24
CA GLN A 173 -20.09 30.93 -0.95
C GLN A 173 -20.37 29.96 -2.10
N ASP A 174 -19.36 29.66 -2.90
CA ASP A 174 -19.52 28.76 -4.05
C ASP A 174 -19.92 27.35 -3.59
N GLU A 175 -20.75 26.69 -4.40
CA GLU A 175 -21.13 25.29 -4.21
C GLU A 175 -19.91 24.37 -4.31
N SER A 176 -19.08 24.60 -5.33
CA SER A 176 -17.81 23.92 -5.58
C SER A 176 -16.69 24.95 -5.61
N PRO A 177 -16.12 25.33 -4.45
CA PRO A 177 -15.08 26.35 -4.39
C PRO A 177 -13.79 25.89 -5.07
N LEU A 178 -13.03 26.83 -5.64
CA LEU A 178 -11.72 26.56 -6.25
C LEU A 178 -10.79 25.89 -5.25
N TYR A 179 -10.10 24.85 -5.71
CA TYR A 179 -9.21 24.05 -4.88
C TYR A 179 -7.72 24.27 -5.24
N LEU A 180 -6.93 24.78 -4.29
CA LEU A 180 -5.48 24.92 -4.46
C LEU A 180 -4.84 23.53 -4.46
N PHE A 181 -4.19 23.19 -5.57
CA PHE A 181 -3.59 21.89 -5.82
C PHE A 181 -2.28 22.11 -6.60
N ASP A 182 -1.19 22.38 -5.87
CA ASP A 182 0.07 22.82 -6.47
C ASP A 182 1.17 21.77 -6.35
N ARG A 183 1.67 21.32 -7.51
CA ARG A 183 2.72 20.30 -7.62
C ARG A 183 4.13 20.78 -7.33
N SER A 184 4.37 22.09 -7.48
CA SER A 184 5.69 22.72 -7.39
C SER A 184 5.87 23.50 -6.08
N PHE A 185 5.02 23.24 -5.08
CA PHE A 185 5.01 23.99 -3.83
C PHE A 185 6.35 23.91 -3.09
N VAL A 186 7.04 22.77 -3.16
CA VAL A 186 8.34 22.57 -2.50
C VAL A 186 9.37 23.55 -3.04
N GLU A 187 9.48 23.66 -4.37
CA GLU A 187 10.40 24.57 -5.04
C GLU A 187 10.01 26.02 -4.80
N LYS A 188 8.71 26.34 -4.92
CA LYS A 188 8.16 27.70 -4.72
C LYS A 188 8.32 28.22 -3.30
N MET A 189 8.23 27.33 -2.31
CA MET A 189 8.32 27.66 -0.89
C MET A 189 9.73 27.43 -0.30
N HIS A 190 10.65 26.91 -1.12
CA HIS A 190 12.01 26.51 -0.75
C HIS A 190 12.06 25.55 0.45
N LEU A 191 11.19 24.52 0.43
CA LEU A 191 11.13 23.52 1.50
C LEU A 191 12.23 22.46 1.34
N THR A 192 12.80 22.05 2.46
CA THR A 192 13.71 20.91 2.54
C THR A 192 12.90 19.64 2.77
N VAL A 193 12.89 18.71 1.81
CA VAL A 193 12.14 17.45 1.90
C VAL A 193 13.11 16.29 1.93
N SER A 194 12.97 15.41 2.92
CA SER A 194 13.77 14.19 3.01
C SER A 194 13.00 12.97 2.53
N SER A 195 13.72 12.02 1.94
CA SER A 195 13.18 10.70 1.56
C SER A 195 13.08 9.73 2.76
N GLN A 196 13.62 10.13 3.91
CA GLN A 196 13.62 9.37 5.15
C GLN A 196 13.29 10.29 6.33
N LEU A 197 13.14 9.71 7.52
CA LEU A 197 12.95 10.50 8.73
C LEU A 197 14.19 11.39 8.95
N ASP A 198 13.98 12.69 8.91
CA ASP A 198 14.99 13.71 9.11
C ASP A 198 14.38 14.93 9.81
N GLU A 199 14.77 15.17 11.05
CA GLU A 199 14.26 16.29 11.85
C GLU A 199 14.74 17.66 11.34
N GLN A 200 15.74 17.70 10.46
CA GLN A 200 16.18 18.92 9.79
C GLN A 200 15.36 19.24 8.54
N ALA A 201 14.59 18.29 8.02
CA ALA A 201 13.70 18.50 6.89
C ALA A 201 12.34 19.08 7.35
N ASP A 202 11.71 19.88 6.48
CA ASP A 202 10.38 20.45 6.70
C ASP A 202 9.32 19.35 6.80
N TYR A 203 9.44 18.30 5.99
CA TYR A 203 8.67 17.06 6.09
C TYR A 203 9.35 15.89 5.38
N TRP A 204 8.83 14.67 5.59
CA TRP A 204 9.26 13.43 4.96
C TRP A 204 8.11 12.43 4.82
N PRO A 205 8.08 11.55 3.81
CA PRO A 205 7.02 10.53 3.67
C PRO A 205 6.91 9.61 4.89
N PRO A 206 5.70 9.11 5.24
CA PRO A 206 5.55 8.14 6.31
C PRO A 206 6.36 6.85 6.04
N THR A 207 7.24 6.50 6.97
CA THR A 207 8.27 5.47 6.75
C THR A 207 7.72 4.05 6.56
N CYS A 208 6.49 3.78 7.00
CA CYS A 208 5.83 2.48 6.83
C CYS A 208 5.54 2.13 5.36
N PHE A 209 5.48 3.12 4.47
CA PHE A 209 5.26 2.90 3.04
C PHE A 209 6.53 2.44 2.29
N GLY A 210 7.69 2.53 2.94
CA GLY A 210 8.98 2.18 2.36
C GLY A 210 9.45 3.20 1.32
N SER A 211 10.42 2.78 0.51
CA SER A 211 10.96 3.60 -0.56
C SER A 211 10.03 3.61 -1.76
N ASP A 212 9.83 4.79 -2.32
CA ASP A 212 9.12 4.98 -3.56
C ASP A 212 9.96 4.55 -4.78
N LEU A 213 9.45 3.59 -5.56
CA LEU A 213 10.19 3.07 -6.71
C LEU A 213 10.36 4.07 -7.85
N PHE A 214 9.48 5.06 -8.01
CA PHE A 214 9.67 6.06 -9.06
C PHE A 214 10.81 7.04 -8.78
N ASN A 215 11.43 7.00 -7.60
CA ASN A 215 12.66 7.77 -7.34
C ASN A 215 13.82 7.41 -8.28
N VAL A 216 13.84 6.21 -8.87
CA VAL A 216 14.89 5.83 -9.84
C VAL A 216 14.84 6.65 -11.13
N LEU A 217 13.72 7.34 -11.39
CA LEU A 217 13.55 8.21 -12.56
C LEU A 217 14.25 9.58 -12.40
N GLY A 218 14.67 9.94 -11.18
CA GLY A 218 15.30 11.23 -10.90
C GLY A 218 14.42 12.40 -11.32
N ASP A 219 14.99 13.35 -12.05
CA ASP A 219 14.28 14.56 -12.52
C ASP A 219 13.25 14.26 -13.62
N GLN A 220 13.29 13.09 -14.26
CA GLN A 220 12.32 12.66 -15.28
C GLN A 220 11.11 11.95 -14.68
N ARG A 221 10.99 12.00 -13.35
CA ARG A 221 9.89 11.42 -12.61
C ARG A 221 8.60 12.21 -12.87
N PRO A 222 7.43 11.55 -12.95
CA PRO A 222 6.17 12.28 -13.04
C PRO A 222 5.89 13.08 -11.77
N ASP A 223 5.03 14.09 -11.91
CA ASP A 223 4.46 14.81 -10.79
C ASP A 223 3.91 13.83 -9.73
N HIS A 224 4.30 14.03 -8.47
CA HIS A 224 4.10 13.02 -7.43
C HIS A 224 3.79 13.61 -6.05
N ARG A 225 3.77 14.94 -5.91
CA ARG A 225 3.53 15.60 -4.63
C ARG A 225 2.75 16.87 -4.85
N TRP A 226 1.78 17.15 -3.98
CA TRP A 226 0.97 18.35 -4.08
C TRP A 226 0.71 18.96 -2.71
N LEU A 227 0.76 20.30 -2.67
CA LEU A 227 0.14 21.08 -1.61
C LEU A 227 -1.33 21.24 -1.94
N ILE A 228 -2.16 20.94 -0.95
CA ILE A 228 -3.60 21.02 -1.04
C ILE A 228 -4.09 22.04 -0.02
N VAL A 229 -4.76 23.09 -0.47
CA VAL A 229 -5.45 24.05 0.41
C VAL A 229 -6.84 24.31 -0.14
N GLY A 230 -7.85 24.33 0.72
CA GLY A 230 -9.21 24.63 0.28
C GLY A 230 -10.18 24.89 1.42
N PRO A 231 -11.27 25.64 1.17
CA PRO A 231 -12.34 25.84 2.15
C PRO A 231 -13.18 24.57 2.31
N GLU A 232 -14.11 24.59 3.27
CA GLU A 232 -15.21 23.62 3.30
C GLU A 232 -15.91 23.51 1.93
N ARG A 233 -16.50 22.35 1.63
CA ARG A 233 -17.16 22.00 0.35
C ARG A 233 -16.23 21.74 -0.84
N SER A 234 -15.01 22.26 -0.84
CA SER A 234 -14.01 21.92 -1.86
C SER A 234 -13.49 20.49 -1.68
N GLY A 235 -12.87 19.94 -2.73
CA GLY A 235 -12.34 18.58 -2.69
C GLY A 235 -12.07 18.01 -4.08
N SER A 236 -12.07 16.69 -4.19
CA SER A 236 -11.95 15.99 -5.47
C SER A 236 -13.10 15.00 -5.68
N THR A 237 -13.65 14.98 -6.89
CA THR A 237 -14.65 13.99 -7.34
C THR A 237 -14.02 12.60 -7.45
N PHE A 238 -14.81 11.57 -7.78
CA PHE A 238 -14.28 10.22 -7.92
C PHE A 238 -13.19 10.12 -8.98
N HIS A 239 -12.04 9.60 -8.59
CA HIS A 239 -10.93 9.29 -9.47
C HIS A 239 -10.12 8.10 -8.95
N LYS A 240 -9.22 7.60 -9.79
CA LYS A 240 -8.15 6.68 -9.43
C LYS A 240 -6.84 7.41 -9.64
N ASP A 241 -5.87 7.18 -8.76
CA ASP A 241 -4.53 7.73 -8.94
C ASP A 241 -3.89 7.19 -10.24
N PRO A 242 -3.18 8.04 -11.00
CA PRO A 242 -2.58 7.64 -12.29
C PRO A 242 -1.38 6.71 -12.09
N ASN A 243 -0.89 6.16 -13.20
CA ASN A 243 0.35 5.39 -13.26
C ASN A 243 0.39 4.16 -12.34
N ALA A 244 -0.77 3.63 -11.95
CA ALA A 244 -0.93 2.60 -10.93
C ALA A 244 -0.24 2.91 -9.59
N THR A 245 -0.10 4.19 -9.24
CA THR A 245 0.45 4.63 -7.95
C THR A 245 -0.52 4.36 -6.80
N SER A 246 0.04 4.11 -5.61
CA SER A 246 -0.67 4.36 -4.35
C SER A 246 -0.40 5.81 -3.93
N ALA A 247 -1.20 6.33 -3.01
CA ALA A 247 -0.94 7.64 -2.43
C ALA A 247 -1.08 7.64 -0.90
N TRP A 248 -0.53 8.67 -0.29
CA TRP A 248 -0.86 9.05 1.07
C TRP A 248 -1.25 10.52 1.13
N ASN A 249 -2.25 10.86 1.94
CA ASN A 249 -2.74 12.22 2.13
C ASN A 249 -2.65 12.60 3.61
N ALA A 250 -1.74 13.51 3.95
CA ALA A 250 -1.48 14.01 5.29
C ALA A 250 -2.27 15.29 5.54
N VAL A 251 -3.25 15.25 6.45
CA VAL A 251 -4.04 16.42 6.83
C VAL A 251 -3.28 17.21 7.89
N LEU A 252 -2.78 18.39 7.53
CA LEU A 252 -2.01 19.26 8.43
C LEU A 252 -2.92 20.18 9.25
N LYS A 253 -4.03 20.62 8.66
CA LYS A 253 -5.10 21.41 9.28
C LYS A 253 -6.46 21.01 8.73
N GLY A 254 -7.49 21.09 9.57
CA GLY A 254 -8.87 20.79 9.22
C GLY A 254 -9.19 19.29 9.19
N SER A 255 -10.23 18.91 8.45
CA SER A 255 -10.65 17.52 8.31
C SER A 255 -11.27 17.23 6.94
N LYS A 256 -11.10 15.99 6.48
CA LYS A 256 -11.55 15.54 5.17
C LYS A 256 -12.43 14.31 5.31
N TYR A 257 -13.61 14.35 4.71
CA TYR A 257 -14.43 13.16 4.48
C TYR A 257 -13.95 12.42 3.25
N TRP A 258 -13.89 11.10 3.35
CA TRP A 258 -13.48 10.19 2.28
C TRP A 258 -14.53 9.12 2.09
N ILE A 259 -14.75 8.76 0.83
CA ILE A 259 -15.51 7.57 0.44
C ILE A 259 -14.79 6.90 -0.71
N MET A 260 -14.58 5.59 -0.59
CA MET A 260 -13.62 4.83 -1.38
C MET A 260 -14.20 3.47 -1.76
N PHE A 261 -13.83 3.00 -2.95
CA PHE A 261 -14.25 1.71 -3.48
C PHE A 261 -13.06 0.97 -4.12
N PRO A 262 -12.91 -0.34 -3.88
CA PRO A 262 -11.96 -1.14 -4.64
C PRO A 262 -12.40 -1.16 -6.10
N SER A 263 -11.45 -1.25 -7.04
CA SER A 263 -11.77 -1.44 -8.44
C SER A 263 -11.10 -2.68 -9.01
N SER A 264 -11.88 -3.46 -9.75
CA SER A 264 -11.43 -4.62 -10.51
C SER A 264 -12.36 -4.80 -11.73
N PRO A 265 -11.97 -5.58 -12.75
CA PRO A 265 -12.84 -5.85 -13.90
C PRO A 265 -14.18 -6.51 -13.53
N SER A 266 -14.27 -7.14 -12.36
CA SER A 266 -15.48 -7.82 -11.88
C SER A 266 -16.29 -7.00 -10.87
N ILE A 267 -15.83 -5.80 -10.51
CA ILE A 267 -16.48 -4.92 -9.55
C ILE A 267 -16.92 -3.65 -10.29
N PRO A 268 -18.22 -3.31 -10.25
CA PRO A 268 -18.70 -2.10 -10.91
C PRO A 268 -18.07 -0.85 -10.28
N PRO A 269 -17.95 0.26 -11.05
CA PRO A 269 -17.53 1.55 -10.50
C PRO A 269 -18.51 2.06 -9.42
N PRO A 270 -18.11 3.09 -8.63
CA PRO A 270 -18.99 3.70 -7.64
C PRO A 270 -20.32 4.16 -8.25
N PRO A 271 -21.43 4.16 -7.48
CA PRO A 271 -22.70 4.69 -7.97
C PRO A 271 -22.57 6.10 -8.57
N GLY A 272 -23.19 6.30 -9.73
CA GLY A 272 -23.11 7.55 -10.49
C GLY A 272 -21.83 7.73 -11.32
N VAL A 273 -20.84 6.83 -11.20
CA VAL A 273 -19.65 6.81 -12.04
C VAL A 273 -19.81 5.74 -13.12
N TYR A 274 -19.65 6.12 -14.37
CA TYR A 274 -19.73 5.23 -15.52
C TYR A 274 -18.42 5.30 -16.29
N VAL A 275 -17.90 4.15 -16.70
CA VAL A 275 -16.60 4.03 -17.36
C VAL A 275 -16.80 3.24 -18.64
N SER A 276 -16.21 3.71 -19.74
CA SER A 276 -16.19 2.97 -21.00
C SER A 276 -15.39 1.67 -20.89
N ASP A 277 -15.64 0.71 -21.77
CA ASP A 277 -14.96 -0.60 -21.75
C ASP A 277 -13.42 -0.48 -21.85
N ASP A 278 -12.92 0.54 -22.55
CA ASP A 278 -11.49 0.85 -22.70
C ASP A 278 -10.91 1.70 -21.56
N GLN A 279 -11.75 2.08 -20.59
CA GLN A 279 -11.41 2.97 -19.47
C GLN A 279 -10.89 4.36 -19.89
N GLY A 280 -11.12 4.77 -21.13
CA GLY A 280 -10.70 6.08 -21.66
C GLY A 280 -11.68 7.19 -21.34
N GLU A 281 -12.97 6.88 -21.19
CA GLU A 281 -14.02 7.85 -20.87
C GLU A 281 -14.66 7.52 -19.51
N VAL A 282 -14.74 8.53 -18.66
CA VAL A 282 -15.40 8.45 -17.36
C VAL A 282 -16.49 9.53 -17.31
N THR A 283 -17.73 9.11 -17.07
CA THR A 283 -18.87 10.00 -16.85
C THR A 283 -19.25 9.95 -15.37
N SER A 284 -19.25 11.09 -14.71
CA SER A 284 -19.66 11.24 -13.31
C SER A 284 -20.42 12.56 -13.13
N PRO A 285 -21.10 12.78 -11.98
CA PRO A 285 -21.58 14.10 -11.60
C PRO A 285 -20.49 15.16 -11.69
N LEU A 286 -20.91 16.39 -11.98
CA LEU A 286 -20.02 17.53 -12.22
C LEU A 286 -19.40 18.04 -10.91
N SER A 287 -20.16 17.99 -9.81
CA SER A 287 -19.73 18.46 -8.50
C SER A 287 -19.83 17.38 -7.44
N ILE A 288 -19.04 17.53 -6.37
CA ILE A 288 -19.12 16.67 -5.19
C ILE A 288 -20.50 16.76 -4.54
N ALA A 289 -21.09 17.96 -4.52
CA ALA A 289 -22.42 18.19 -3.94
C ALA A 289 -23.52 17.46 -4.74
N GLU A 290 -23.48 17.54 -6.08
CA GLU A 290 -24.39 16.78 -6.95
C GLU A 290 -24.28 15.27 -6.67
N TRP A 291 -23.05 14.75 -6.59
CA TRP A 291 -22.85 13.33 -6.28
C TRP A 291 -23.37 12.96 -4.90
N LEU A 292 -23.10 13.79 -3.87
CA LEU A 292 -23.53 13.53 -2.51
C LEU A 292 -25.06 13.51 -2.38
N LEU A 293 -25.75 14.40 -3.09
CA LEU A 293 -27.22 14.47 -3.08
C LEU A 293 -27.87 13.32 -3.85
N GLY A 294 -27.25 12.89 -4.97
CA GLY A 294 -27.82 11.87 -5.86
C GLY A 294 -27.51 10.43 -5.45
N PHE A 295 -26.28 10.16 -4.98
CA PHE A 295 -25.73 8.80 -4.94
C PHE A 295 -25.17 8.38 -3.58
N HIS A 296 -24.96 9.30 -2.63
CA HIS A 296 -24.29 8.98 -1.36
C HIS A 296 -24.98 7.87 -0.55
N ALA A 297 -26.31 7.94 -0.45
CA ALA A 297 -27.09 6.95 0.31
C ALA A 297 -26.97 5.54 -0.29
N GLU A 298 -26.93 5.43 -1.63
CA GLU A 298 -26.73 4.17 -2.36
C GLU A 298 -25.28 3.68 -2.23
N ALA A 299 -24.32 4.60 -2.39
CA ALA A 299 -22.89 4.32 -2.27
C ALA A 299 -22.55 3.68 -0.92
N ARG A 300 -23.08 4.21 0.18
CA ARG A 300 -22.85 3.67 1.53
C ARG A 300 -23.43 2.26 1.75
N GLN A 301 -24.39 1.85 0.93
CA GLN A 301 -24.99 0.51 0.96
C GLN A 301 -24.30 -0.46 -0.02
N THR A 302 -23.41 0.05 -0.87
CA THR A 302 -22.75 -0.74 -1.90
C THR A 302 -21.62 -1.58 -1.29
N PRO A 303 -21.55 -2.89 -1.56
CA PRO A 303 -20.47 -3.75 -1.05
C PRO A 303 -19.08 -3.22 -1.42
N GLY A 304 -18.16 -3.22 -0.45
CA GLY A 304 -16.81 -2.70 -0.63
C GLY A 304 -16.68 -1.17 -0.44
N CYS A 305 -17.78 -0.46 -0.15
CA CYS A 305 -17.71 0.93 0.27
C CYS A 305 -16.93 1.07 1.58
N VAL A 306 -15.88 1.89 1.56
CA VAL A 306 -15.15 2.31 2.76
C VAL A 306 -15.29 3.82 2.87
N GLU A 307 -15.82 4.32 3.98
CA GLU A 307 -15.90 5.75 4.25
C GLU A 307 -15.31 6.10 5.61
N GLY A 308 -14.86 7.34 5.76
CA GLY A 308 -14.29 7.81 7.01
C GLY A 308 -13.92 9.28 6.98
N ILE A 309 -13.56 9.79 8.15
CA ILE A 309 -13.04 11.15 8.30
C ILE A 309 -11.55 11.04 8.66
N CYS A 310 -10.71 11.67 7.86
CA CYS A 310 -9.29 11.87 8.16
C CYS A 310 -9.14 13.25 8.81
N SER A 311 -8.74 13.27 10.07
CA SER A 311 -8.67 14.46 10.91
C SER A 311 -7.28 15.09 10.89
N GLU A 312 -7.16 16.29 11.44
CA GLU A 312 -5.87 16.97 11.60
C GLU A 312 -4.82 16.08 12.29
N GLY A 313 -3.63 16.01 11.68
CA GLY A 313 -2.49 15.23 12.15
C GLY A 313 -2.56 13.75 11.76
N GLU A 314 -3.55 13.34 10.97
CA GLU A 314 -3.70 11.99 10.43
C GLU A 314 -3.26 11.90 8.97
N VAL A 315 -2.97 10.67 8.53
CA VAL A 315 -2.60 10.34 7.15
C VAL A 315 -3.50 9.24 6.64
N LEU A 316 -4.24 9.50 5.56
CA LEU A 316 -4.96 8.46 4.86
C LEU A 316 -4.05 7.79 3.82
N HIS A 317 -4.02 6.47 3.81
CA HIS A 317 -3.46 5.67 2.72
C HIS A 317 -4.53 5.41 1.65
N VAL A 318 -4.17 5.69 0.39
CA VAL A 318 -4.98 5.39 -0.79
C VAL A 318 -4.30 4.26 -1.56
N PRO A 319 -4.85 3.04 -1.56
CA PRO A 319 -4.26 1.95 -2.30
C PRO A 319 -4.44 2.14 -3.82
N SER A 320 -3.41 1.74 -4.57
CA SER A 320 -3.41 1.76 -6.03
C SER A 320 -4.65 1.09 -6.64
N GLY A 321 -5.34 1.82 -7.51
CA GLY A 321 -6.52 1.34 -8.24
C GLY A 321 -7.86 1.52 -7.54
N TRP A 322 -7.88 2.12 -6.34
CA TRP A 322 -9.13 2.46 -5.64
C TRP A 322 -9.75 3.75 -6.16
N TYR A 323 -11.05 3.70 -6.42
CA TYR A 323 -11.84 4.90 -6.61
C TYR A 323 -11.97 5.63 -5.28
N HIS A 324 -11.79 6.94 -5.29
CA HIS A 324 -11.96 7.75 -4.09
C HIS A 324 -12.47 9.15 -4.40
N LEU A 325 -13.36 9.64 -3.53
CA LEU A 325 -13.87 11.00 -3.49
C LEU A 325 -13.51 11.62 -2.15
N VAL A 326 -13.15 12.91 -2.17
CA VAL A 326 -12.68 13.66 -0.99
C VAL A 326 -13.47 14.95 -0.86
N LEU A 327 -13.95 15.24 0.33
CA LEU A 327 -14.63 16.49 0.67
C LEU A 327 -13.95 17.14 1.89
N ASN A 328 -13.56 18.40 1.77
CA ASN A 328 -13.15 19.20 2.92
C ASN A 328 -14.38 19.54 3.76
N LEU A 329 -14.36 19.11 5.02
CA LEU A 329 -15.41 19.43 5.99
C LEU A 329 -15.19 20.81 6.63
N GLU A 330 -13.94 21.27 6.61
CA GLU A 330 -13.48 22.53 7.19
C GLU A 330 -12.36 23.10 6.29
N PRO A 331 -12.00 24.39 6.41
CA PRO A 331 -10.79 24.92 5.79
C PRO A 331 -9.57 24.05 6.11
N SER A 332 -8.95 23.49 5.08
CA SER A 332 -7.98 22.42 5.22
C SER A 332 -6.67 22.72 4.52
N ILE A 333 -5.57 22.28 5.14
CA ILE A 333 -4.23 22.25 4.55
C ILE A 333 -3.75 20.80 4.59
N ALA A 334 -3.32 20.26 3.46
CA ALA A 334 -2.81 18.91 3.37
C ALA A 334 -1.63 18.80 2.40
N ILE A 335 -0.80 17.78 2.60
CA ILE A 335 0.22 17.35 1.65
C ILE A 335 -0.14 15.95 1.21
N THR A 336 -0.16 15.70 -0.10
CA THR A 336 -0.36 14.36 -0.65
C THR A 336 0.82 13.97 -1.52
N GLN A 337 1.18 12.69 -1.52
CA GLN A 337 2.16 12.16 -2.47
C GLN A 337 1.78 10.79 -3.01
N ASN A 338 2.12 10.59 -4.28
CA ASN A 338 1.97 9.33 -4.98
C ASN A 338 3.30 8.58 -4.97
N PHE A 339 3.23 7.27 -4.74
CA PHE A 339 4.40 6.40 -4.67
C PHE A 339 4.09 5.03 -5.25
N ILE A 340 5.14 4.35 -5.69
CA ILE A 340 5.06 2.94 -6.07
C ILE A 340 5.71 2.09 -4.98
N PRO A 341 4.93 1.31 -4.19
CA PRO A 341 5.50 0.36 -3.26
C PRO A 341 6.18 -0.79 -4.03
N ARG A 342 7.23 -1.38 -3.43
CA ARG A 342 8.03 -2.45 -4.08
C ARG A 342 7.19 -3.55 -4.72
N ARG A 343 6.14 -4.00 -4.02
CA ARG A 343 5.25 -5.10 -4.46
C ARG A 343 4.31 -4.75 -5.60
N ARG A 344 4.26 -3.49 -6.03
CA ARG A 344 3.40 -3.02 -7.13
C ARG A 344 4.19 -2.70 -8.39
N VAL A 345 5.49 -3.05 -8.43
CA VAL A 345 6.33 -2.81 -9.61
C VAL A 345 5.76 -3.48 -10.87
N GLY A 346 5.24 -4.71 -10.79
CA GLY A 346 4.65 -5.40 -11.94
C GLY A 346 3.39 -4.69 -12.45
N ALA A 347 2.54 -4.23 -11.53
CA ALA A 347 1.33 -3.45 -11.87
C ALA A 347 1.69 -2.08 -12.49
N ALA A 348 2.71 -1.40 -11.98
CA ALA A 348 3.21 -0.15 -12.54
C ALA A 348 3.75 -0.33 -13.97
N LEU A 349 4.57 -1.37 -14.17
CA LEU A 349 5.08 -1.74 -15.50
C LEU A 349 3.94 -2.07 -16.47
N GLN A 350 2.94 -2.83 -16.01
CA GLN A 350 1.76 -3.15 -16.83
C GLN A 350 1.01 -1.89 -17.25
N PHE A 351 0.74 -1.00 -16.29
CA PHE A 351 0.02 0.24 -16.56
C PHE A 351 0.76 1.11 -17.59
N LEU A 352 2.06 1.34 -17.39
CA LEU A 352 2.86 2.15 -18.32
C LEU A 352 2.97 1.53 -19.72
N ARG A 353 2.92 0.20 -19.82
CA ARG A 353 2.97 -0.52 -21.11
C ARG A 353 1.62 -0.48 -21.84
N ASP A 354 0.54 -0.77 -21.11
CA ASP A 354 -0.76 -1.15 -21.69
C ASP A 354 -1.78 -0.01 -21.66
N GLN A 355 -1.65 0.96 -20.75
CA GLN A 355 -2.59 2.09 -20.58
C GLN A 355 -1.95 3.43 -20.92
N LYS A 356 -1.29 3.52 -22.08
CA LYS A 356 -0.49 4.70 -22.48
C LYS A 356 -1.29 6.01 -22.46
N GLN A 357 -2.57 5.97 -22.82
CA GLN A 357 -3.48 7.11 -22.83
C GLN A 357 -3.84 7.63 -21.43
N ASN A 358 -3.67 6.79 -20.40
CA ASN A 358 -4.00 7.12 -19.00
C ASN A 358 -2.74 7.48 -18.18
N ILE A 359 -1.57 7.56 -18.83
CA ILE A 359 -0.33 8.01 -18.19
C ILE A 359 -0.41 9.53 -17.98
N SER A 360 -0.02 9.99 -16.79
CA SER A 360 -0.10 11.41 -16.41
C SER A 360 1.12 11.87 -15.61
N GLY A 361 1.38 13.17 -15.64
CA GLY A 361 2.39 13.85 -14.81
C GLY A 361 3.82 13.79 -15.33
N PHE A 362 4.12 13.01 -16.37
CA PHE A 362 5.42 13.06 -17.04
C PHE A 362 5.56 14.34 -17.86
N SER A 363 6.79 14.83 -17.99
CA SER A 363 7.10 15.94 -18.88
C SER A 363 7.04 15.52 -20.35
N ASP A 364 6.77 16.48 -21.24
CA ASP A 364 6.56 16.24 -22.67
C ASP A 364 7.80 15.65 -23.38
N ASP A 365 9.00 15.76 -22.79
CA ASP A 365 10.23 15.15 -23.31
C ASP A 365 10.36 13.65 -23.02
N VAL A 366 9.48 13.08 -22.19
CA VAL A 366 9.45 11.64 -21.91
C VAL A 366 8.49 10.94 -22.88
N GLU A 367 9.02 10.50 -24.02
CA GLU A 367 8.23 9.83 -25.07
C GLU A 367 7.75 8.42 -24.68
N ASP A 368 8.59 7.65 -23.98
CA ASP A 368 8.27 6.28 -23.56
C ASP A 368 8.55 6.08 -22.06
N PRO A 369 7.57 6.42 -21.19
CA PRO A 369 7.66 6.23 -19.75
C PRO A 369 7.95 4.78 -19.34
N TYR A 370 7.43 3.79 -20.08
CA TYR A 370 7.67 2.37 -19.79
C TYR A 370 9.14 2.01 -20.04
N ALA A 371 9.67 2.32 -21.23
CA ALA A 371 11.05 2.02 -21.57
C ALA A 371 12.03 2.76 -20.63
N LEU A 372 11.73 4.01 -20.29
CA LEU A 372 12.52 4.79 -19.33
C LEU A 372 12.54 4.10 -17.96
N PHE A 373 11.38 3.70 -17.43
CA PHE A 373 11.32 3.08 -16.11
C PHE A 373 12.04 1.73 -16.07
N VAL A 374 11.92 0.92 -17.12
CA VAL A 374 12.67 -0.34 -17.28
C VAL A 374 14.18 -0.09 -17.28
N ALA A 375 14.65 0.89 -18.06
CA ALA A 375 16.08 1.22 -18.13
C ALA A 375 16.64 1.67 -16.77
N ARG A 376 15.91 2.55 -16.06
CA ARG A 376 16.33 3.04 -14.74
C ARG A 376 16.30 1.96 -13.66
N LEU A 377 15.30 1.07 -13.68
CA LEU A 377 15.28 -0.09 -12.80
C LEU A 377 16.42 -1.06 -13.11
N GLN A 378 16.76 -1.30 -14.38
CA GLN A 378 17.88 -2.15 -14.77
C GLN A 378 19.22 -1.61 -14.25
N GLU A 379 19.39 -0.29 -14.27
CA GLU A 379 20.58 0.40 -13.77
C GLU A 379 20.71 0.31 -12.23
N HIS A 380 19.63 0.58 -11.51
CA HIS A 380 19.68 0.74 -10.05
C HIS A 380 19.34 -0.54 -9.27
N ASN A 381 18.49 -1.41 -9.81
CA ASN A 381 17.97 -2.59 -9.12
C ASN A 381 17.51 -3.70 -10.10
N PRO A 382 18.45 -4.40 -10.77
CA PRO A 382 18.13 -5.41 -11.77
C PRO A 382 17.33 -6.60 -11.22
N GLU A 383 17.53 -6.95 -9.94
CA GLU A 383 16.75 -8.01 -9.27
C GLU A 383 15.27 -7.62 -9.17
N LEU A 384 14.97 -6.38 -8.77
CA LEU A 384 13.61 -5.88 -8.69
C LEU A 384 12.95 -5.78 -10.06
N LEU A 385 13.71 -5.41 -11.10
CA LEU A 385 13.18 -5.43 -12.46
C LEU A 385 12.77 -6.84 -12.87
N GLN A 386 13.60 -7.85 -12.59
CA GLN A 386 13.27 -9.24 -12.89
C GLN A 386 12.03 -9.71 -12.13
N GLU A 387 11.90 -9.36 -10.84
CA GLU A 387 10.67 -9.61 -10.05
C GLU A 387 9.44 -8.99 -10.72
N GLY A 388 9.54 -7.72 -11.14
CA GLY A 388 8.45 -7.00 -11.78
C GLY A 388 8.06 -7.54 -13.14
N MET A 389 9.04 -7.97 -13.96
CA MET A 389 8.78 -8.61 -15.25
C MET A 389 8.08 -9.97 -15.08
N ASN A 390 8.50 -10.76 -14.10
CA ASN A 390 7.83 -12.03 -13.79
C ASN A 390 6.37 -11.80 -13.35
N GLU A 391 6.11 -10.75 -12.56
CA GLU A 391 4.76 -10.37 -12.17
C GLU A 391 3.95 -9.85 -13.35
N LEU A 392 4.54 -9.03 -14.21
CA LEU A 392 3.92 -8.50 -15.44
C LEU A 392 3.48 -9.64 -16.36
N ASP A 393 4.31 -10.65 -16.56
CA ASP A 393 3.97 -11.85 -17.34
C ASP A 393 2.78 -12.60 -16.73
N ARG A 394 2.75 -12.74 -15.41
CA ARG A 394 1.63 -13.37 -14.68
C ARG A 394 0.33 -12.57 -14.85
N LEU A 395 0.40 -11.25 -14.74
CA LEU A 395 -0.75 -10.36 -14.92
C LEU A 395 -1.26 -10.39 -16.37
N SER A 396 -0.35 -10.42 -17.35
CA SER A 396 -0.67 -10.46 -18.78
C SER A 396 -1.33 -11.79 -19.20
N LYS A 397 -1.01 -12.90 -18.53
CA LYS A 397 -1.62 -14.23 -18.78
C LYS A 397 -2.99 -14.42 -18.13
N GLY A 398 -3.58 -13.36 -17.55
CA GLY A 398 -4.91 -13.41 -16.95
C GLY A 398 -4.94 -14.28 -15.69
N GLY A 399 -4.05 -14.01 -14.74
CA GLY A 399 -4.19 -14.41 -13.33
C GLY A 399 -4.77 -15.80 -13.05
N ARG A 400 -4.39 -16.84 -13.81
CA ARG A 400 -4.74 -18.21 -13.43
C ARG A 400 -4.04 -18.51 -12.11
N GLY A 401 -4.83 -18.70 -11.07
CA GLY A 401 -4.33 -18.96 -9.72
C GLY A 401 -3.40 -20.17 -9.74
N ARG A 402 -2.37 -20.13 -8.90
CA ARG A 402 -1.40 -21.23 -8.69
C ARG A 402 -2.09 -22.59 -8.43
N TRP A 403 -3.33 -22.56 -7.94
CA TRP A 403 -4.21 -23.72 -7.78
C TRP A 403 -4.64 -24.37 -9.10
N GLU A 404 -5.02 -23.61 -10.13
CA GLU A 404 -5.39 -24.17 -11.45
C GLU A 404 -4.19 -24.75 -12.19
N GLU A 405 -2.99 -24.21 -11.95
CA GLU A 405 -1.74 -24.72 -12.52
C GLU A 405 -1.31 -26.03 -11.85
N LEU A 406 -1.65 -26.22 -10.57
CA LEU A 406 -1.41 -27.43 -9.79
C LEU A 406 -2.50 -28.51 -10.01
N THR A 407 -3.70 -28.13 -10.46
CA THR A 407 -4.79 -29.08 -10.74
C THR A 407 -4.92 -29.43 -12.22
N LYS A 408 -4.03 -28.93 -13.10
CA LYS A 408 -3.94 -29.46 -14.45
C LYS A 408 -3.47 -30.90 -14.37
N PRO A 409 -4.24 -31.88 -14.90
CA PRO A 409 -3.72 -33.22 -15.02
C PRO A 409 -2.50 -33.14 -15.94
N THR A 410 -1.36 -33.60 -15.45
CA THR A 410 -0.19 -33.88 -16.28
C THR A 410 -0.65 -34.84 -17.36
N VAL A 411 -0.84 -34.34 -18.58
CA VAL A 411 -1.01 -35.17 -19.76
C VAL A 411 0.36 -35.80 -20.00
N THR A 412 0.62 -36.93 -19.37
CA THR A 412 1.58 -37.89 -19.89
C THR A 412 0.98 -38.44 -21.18
N GLU A 413 1.64 -38.17 -22.29
CA GLU A 413 1.42 -38.90 -23.54
C GLU A 413 1.73 -40.38 -23.29
N GLU A 414 0.72 -41.16 -22.92
CA GLU A 414 0.71 -42.60 -23.15
C GLU A 414 -0.65 -43.00 -23.74
N VAL A 415 -0.52 -43.85 -24.75
CA VAL A 415 -1.50 -44.26 -25.75
C VAL A 415 -2.63 -45.08 -25.12
N ASP A 416 -3.83 -44.88 -25.68
CA ASP A 416 -5.10 -45.56 -25.40
C ASP A 416 -5.02 -47.05 -25.03
N ASP A 417 -5.79 -47.47 -24.02
CA ASP A 417 -6.80 -48.54 -24.17
C ASP A 417 -7.78 -48.61 -22.96
N GLU A 418 -9.07 -48.49 -23.31
CA GLU A 418 -10.32 -48.94 -22.63
C GLU A 418 -10.81 -48.33 -21.28
N PRO A 419 -12.15 -48.12 -21.12
CA PRO A 419 -12.72 -47.33 -20.02
C PRO A 419 -13.11 -48.20 -18.82
N SER A 420 -12.59 -47.88 -17.63
CA SER A 420 -13.14 -48.36 -16.36
C SER A 420 -13.48 -47.18 -15.46
N GLY A 421 -14.77 -46.95 -15.29
CA GLY A 421 -15.31 -45.89 -14.44
C GLY A 421 -15.09 -46.17 -12.95
N PHE A 422 -14.75 -45.12 -12.21
CA PHE A 422 -14.92 -45.05 -10.76
C PHE A 422 -15.63 -43.74 -10.43
N PHE A 423 -16.92 -43.85 -10.14
CA PHE A 423 -17.80 -42.77 -9.69
C PHE A 423 -17.96 -42.90 -8.17
N PHE A 424 -17.61 -41.87 -7.40
CA PHE A 424 -17.86 -41.84 -5.95
C PHE A 424 -19.21 -41.14 -5.72
N GLY A 425 -20.27 -41.94 -5.58
CA GLY A 425 -21.58 -41.48 -5.15
C GLY A 425 -21.66 -41.47 -3.64
N PHE A 426 -22.06 -40.34 -3.05
CA PHE A 426 -22.73 -40.34 -1.75
C PHE A 426 -24.20 -40.10 -1.98
N GLY A 427 -24.99 -41.14 -1.72
CA GLY A 427 -26.43 -41.08 -1.65
C GLY A 427 -26.90 -40.35 -0.40
N GLY A 428 -28.05 -39.70 -0.56
CA GLY A 428 -28.91 -39.18 0.49
C GLY A 428 -30.29 -39.08 -0.12
N ASP A 429 -31.05 -40.17 -0.02
CA ASP A 429 -32.49 -40.22 -0.28
C ASP A 429 -33.21 -39.26 0.68
N ASP A 430 -34.29 -38.63 0.21
CA ASP A 430 -35.63 -38.75 0.80
C ASP A 430 -36.68 -38.08 -0.11
N GLU A 431 -37.47 -38.95 -0.75
CA GLU A 431 -38.95 -38.96 -0.93
C GLU A 431 -39.66 -37.69 -1.48
N GLU A 432 -40.12 -37.72 -2.74
CA GLU A 432 -41.45 -38.17 -3.22
C GLU A 432 -42.60 -37.16 -2.99
N GLU A 433 -43.09 -36.53 -4.07
CA GLU A 433 -44.50 -36.18 -4.25
C GLU A 433 -44.88 -36.31 -5.74
N GLU A 434 -46.06 -36.90 -5.96
CA GLU A 434 -46.58 -37.58 -7.16
C GLU A 434 -46.90 -36.71 -8.41
N GLU A 435 -46.96 -37.44 -9.53
CA GLU A 435 -47.34 -37.13 -10.91
C GLU A 435 -48.71 -36.45 -11.14
N VAL A 436 -48.84 -35.78 -12.29
CA VAL A 436 -50.01 -35.87 -13.20
C VAL A 436 -49.58 -35.46 -14.63
N PRO A 437 -50.14 -35.98 -15.75
CA PRO A 437 -50.61 -37.32 -16.10
C PRO A 437 -49.84 -37.96 -17.29
#